data_AF-A0A2P2NH97-F1
#
_entry.id   AF-A0A2P2NH97-F1
#
_cell.length_a   1.000
_cell.length_b   1.000
_cell.length_c   1.000
_cell.angle_alpha   90.00
_cell.angle_beta   90.00
_cell.angle_gamma   90.00
#
_symmetry.space_group_name_H-M   'P 1'
#
loop_
_entity.id
_entity.type
_entity.pdbx_description
1 polymer ?
#
loop_
_entity_poly.entity_id
_entity_poly.type
_entity_poly.pdbx_seq_one_letter_code
_entity_poly.pdbx_strand_id
1 'polypeptide(L)' 'MEVLTEKKFFLVLDDVWNKDYIEWKDLQKPLMFGKKGSKILVTSRNQDVANCIKTSPIH' A
#
# COMPACT_ATOMS: atom_id res chain seq x y z
N MET A 1 16.67 6.08 0.38
CA MET A 1 15.57 5.15 0.69
C MET A 1 15.90 4.39 1.99
N GLU A 2 15.87 5.07 3.14
CA GLU A 2 16.29 4.49 4.43
C GLU A 2 15.28 4.69 5.57
N VAL A 3 14.20 5.46 5.34
CA VAL A 3 13.34 5.91 6.46
C VAL A 3 12.54 4.76 7.08
N LEU A 4 12.18 3.73 6.31
CA LEU A 4 11.25 2.66 6.70
C LEU A 4 11.90 1.28 6.82
N THR A 5 13.17 1.15 6.41
CA THR A 5 13.92 -0.11 6.49
C THR A 5 14.01 -0.57 7.94
N GLU A 6 13.65 -1.83 8.21
CA GLU A 6 13.65 -2.46 9.54
C GLU A 6 12.76 -1.80 10.61
N LYS A 7 11.94 -0.82 10.23
CA LYS A 7 10.93 -0.22 11.12
C LYS A 7 9.61 -0.94 10.98
N LYS A 8 8.88 -1.07 12.09
CA LYS A 8 7.48 -1.50 12.09
C LYS A 8 6.61 -0.27 11.91
N PHE A 9 5.78 -0.25 10.88
CA PHE A 9 4.90 0.87 10.60
C PHE A 9 3.47 0.45 10.30
N PHE A 10 2.56 1.41 10.43
CA PHE A 10 1.19 1.32 9.97
C PHE A 10 0.91 2.55 9.12
N LEU A 11 0.74 2.35 7.81
CA LEU A 11 0.49 3.45 6.85
C LEU A 11 -0.97 3.42 6.42
N VAL A 12 -1.64 4.57 6.47
CA VAL A 12 -3.01 4.71 5.96
C VAL A 12 -2.98 5.64 4.76
N LEU A 13 -3.49 5.17 3.64
CA LEU A 13 -3.67 5.94 2.41
C LEU A 13 -5.16 6.08 2.18
N ASP A 14 -5.69 7.26 2.50
CA ASP A 14 -7.11 7.54 2.44
C ASP A 14 -7.53 8.10 1.07
N ASP A 15 -8.69 7.67 0.58
CA ASP A 15 -9.34 8.15 -0.65
C ASP A 15 -8.45 8.04 -1.92
N VAL A 16 -7.83 6.88 -2.14
CA VAL A 16 -6.96 6.64 -3.30
C VAL A 16 -7.79 6.42 -4.57
N TRP A 17 -7.53 7.21 -5.62
CA TRP A 17 -8.26 7.15 -6.90
C TRP A 17 -7.39 6.63 -8.06
N ASN A 18 -6.08 6.53 -7.85
CA ASN A 18 -5.14 6.11 -8.87
C ASN A 18 -5.28 4.61 -9.17
N LYS A 19 -5.45 4.28 -10.45
CA LYS A 19 -5.60 2.90 -10.95
C LYS A 19 -4.34 2.40 -11.65
N ASP A 20 -3.29 3.21 -11.73
CA ASP A 20 -2.06 2.81 -12.41
C ASP A 20 -1.27 1.81 -11.56
N TYR A 21 -1.17 0.58 -12.08
CA TYR A 21 -0.46 -0.51 -11.44
C TYR A 21 1.05 -0.26 -11.32
N ILE A 22 1.66 0.44 -12.28
CA ILE A 22 3.09 0.73 -12.31
C ILE A 22 3.42 1.72 -11.19
N GLU A 23 2.65 2.81 -11.08
CA GLU A 23 2.83 3.78 -10.01
C GLU A 23 2.65 3.14 -8.62
N TRP A 24 1.71 2.21 -8.51
CA TRP A 24 1.50 1.51 -7.24
C TRP A 24 2.64 0.55 -6.89
N LYS A 25 3.16 -0.16 -7.88
CA LYS A 25 4.35 -1.00 -7.71
C LYS A 25 5.55 -0.15 -7.25
N ASP A 26 5.69 1.05 -7.77
CA ASP A 26 6.75 1.98 -7.37
C ASP A 26 6.58 2.50 -5.94
N LEU A 27 5.35 2.80 -5.51
CA LEU A 27 5.06 3.14 -4.11
C LEU A 27 5.34 1.99 -3.16
N GLN A 28 5.07 0.74 -3.57
CA GLN A 28 5.28 -0.44 -2.75
C GLN A 28 6.76 -0.78 -2.54
N LYS A 29 7.63 -0.50 -3.53
CA LYS A 29 9.08 -0.81 -3.45
C LYS A 29 9.73 -0.39 -2.13
N PRO A 30 9.64 0.87 -1.67
CA PRO A 30 10.24 1.26 -0.38
C PRO A 30 9.54 0.64 0.84
N LEU A 31 8.26 0.26 0.73
CA LEU A 31 7.47 -0.30 1.83
C LEU A 31 7.76 -1.79 2.07
N MET A 32 8.29 -2.49 1.06
CA MET A 32 8.66 -3.91 1.13
C MET A 32 9.80 -4.19 2.13
N PHE A 33 10.60 -3.18 2.48
CA PHE A 33 11.72 -3.30 3.41
C PHE A 33 11.34 -3.08 4.90
N GLY A 34 10.04 -2.95 5.18
CA GLY A 34 9.52 -2.83 6.54
C GLY A 34 9.74 -4.08 7.39
N LYS A 35 9.80 -3.90 8.72
CA LYS A 35 9.84 -5.01 9.67
C LYS A 35 8.55 -5.84 9.61
N LYS A 36 8.64 -7.14 9.88
CA LYS A 36 7.48 -8.05 9.97
C LYS A 36 6.37 -7.46 10.85
N GLY A 37 5.13 -7.54 10.35
CA GLY A 37 3.95 -6.99 11.00
C GLY A 37 3.67 -5.52 10.68
N SER A 38 4.45 -4.92 9.78
CA SER A 38 4.05 -3.66 9.14
C SER A 38 2.82 -3.88 8.26
N LYS A 39 1.93 -2.90 8.22
CA LYS A 39 0.69 -2.97 7.42
C LYS A 39 0.43 -1.66 6.71
N ILE A 40 -0.27 -1.75 5.60
CA ILE A 40 -0.77 -0.62 4.82
C ILE A 40 -2.28 -0.80 4.70
N LEU A 41 -3.05 0.22 5.08
CA LEU A 41 -4.48 0.31 4.85
C LEU A 41 -4.72 1.30 3.74
N VAL A 42 -5.42 0.89 2.70
CA VAL A 42 -5.83 1.75 1.60
C VAL A 42 -7.34 1.83 1.63
N THR A 43 -7.88 3.05 1.65
CA THR A 43 -9.31 3.28 1.44
C THR A 43 -9.51 3.86 0.05
N SER A 44 -10.56 3.42 -0.63
CA SER A 44 -10.95 3.95 -1.94
C SER A 44 -12.46 3.80 -2.08
N ARG A 45 -13.09 4.73 -2.78
CA ARG A 45 -14.48 4.62 -3.21
C ARG A 45 -14.62 3.83 -4.51
N ASN A 46 -13.51 3.43 -5.12
CA ASN A 46 -13.47 2.76 -6.40
C ASN A 46 -12.93 1.33 -6.26
N GLN A 47 -13.78 0.34 -6.54
CA GLN A 47 -13.41 -1.07 -6.46
C GLN A 47 -12.28 -1.45 -7.45
N ASP A 48 -12.13 -0.74 -8.57
CA ASP A 48 -11.04 -0.97 -9.52
C ASP A 48 -9.67 -0.71 -8.89
N VAL A 49 -9.59 0.25 -7.95
CA VAL A 49 -8.38 0.51 -7.18
C VAL A 49 -8.06 -0.72 -6.33
N ALA A 50 -9.04 -1.27 -5.61
CA ALA A 50 -8.85 -2.50 -4.84
C ALA A 50 -8.45 -3.70 -5.72
N ASN A 51 -8.94 -3.80 -6.96
CA ASN A 51 -8.56 -4.86 -7.89
C ASN A 51 -7.15 -4.69 -8.46
N CYS A 52 -6.72 -3.44 -8.68
CA CYS A 52 -5.37 -3.11 -9.15
C CYS A 52 -4.33 -3.45 -8.07
N ILE A 53 -4.66 -3.17 -6.82
CA ILE A 53 -3.83 -3.46 -5.67
C ILE A 53 -4.09 -4.91 -5.25
N LYS A 54 -3.26 -5.87 -5.68
CA LYS A 54 -3.33 -7.29 -5.28
C LYS A 54 -3.24 -7.48 -3.75
N THR A 55 -4.33 -7.20 -3.05
CA THR A 55 -4.49 -7.23 -1.60
C THR A 55 -5.75 -7.99 -1.28
N SER A 56 -5.76 -8.67 -0.13
CA SER A 56 -6.99 -9.26 0.37
C SER A 56 -7.90 -8.14 0.84
N PRO A 57 -9.12 -8.00 0.27
CA PRO A 57 -10.10 -7.06 0.78
C PRO A 57 -10.34 -7.34 2.27
N ILE A 58 -10.37 -6.29 3.08
CA ILE A 58 -10.84 -6.40 4.46
C ILE A 58 -12.37 -6.29 4.38
N HIS A 59 -13.04 -7.38 4.70
CA HIS A 59 -14.50 -7.47 4.79
C HIS A 59 -14.99 -6.93 6.13
#